data_AF-A0A3C1K2Z2-F1
#
_entry.id   AF-A0A3C1K2Z2-F1
#
_cell.length_a   1.000
_cell.length_b   1.000
_cell.length_c   1.000
_cell.angle_alpha   90.00
_cell.angle_beta   90.00
_cell.angle_gamma   90.00
#
_symmetry.space_group_name_H-M   'P 1'
#
loop_
_entity.id
_entity.type
_entity.pdbx_description
1 polymer ?
#
loop_
_entity_poly.entity_id
_entity_poly.type
_entity_poly.pdbx_seq_one_letter_code
_entity_poly.pdbx_strand_id
1 'polypeptide(L)'
;MGNTVRSTKQFKGTFFKRLIRESLIFSCLNKFSDRFVKFFSGSIFYLIFCGSDETDIFFKNGFIGRIFSKINTEKRLIRPAKVFISNGVEKSHIVKYYRRIINMLLSAAIRFYGILFCIIGVYGTGIYLAKKFSYITTIPNDNELIWSAILIIIGTPMLFSGKSLVTTLKVSRFFRLVFINILGINEMYLKEQKKPQSYGTFAFVLGTILGVSTIFISLSSIILSILITVLCATVLFAPEFGLLLTILLYPLASVKLLAILLISSSISFILKVLRAKRNLRFKTADIFVLLFMLYIIAVGLFSGNGGQVRALYLVCYLFVYFLISNLIVSEQLIRKSLYSVCLGAVAGCLLFILHHITSDSDNIFLDSLLYSLDSSLINIDSFGYFLVMLIPICLALFKIRKRRSEKAGLLVLIVMTVVCIIIKEDSIIFTSAFIAVFIYSVFAFKKPITIFAIFAFIFWAVYFLLPFIPFMNKIYIINSVNAVNNDIGRLIFTFLLSGIGMGDQMLISGLNRIGANNNINSLGLYEKLLTQGGIFFLAVFVLAVFFILQRVFYCNFKCNNIKINYISAAFTAVIIMFLILGIGYDMWEYLRIYMLFWIVCGMVSAIKNVHERSVYLREGNTSDEGI
;
A
#
# COMPACT_ATOMS: atom_id res chain seq x y z
N MET A 1 -8.36 -70.19 9.14
CA MET A 1 -9.30 -69.88 8.05
C MET A 1 -10.16 -68.69 8.46
N GLY A 2 -10.27 -67.66 7.61
CA GLY A 2 -11.10 -66.48 7.89
C GLY A 2 -10.46 -65.16 7.46
N ASN A 3 -10.22 -65.00 6.15
CA ASN A 3 -9.80 -63.75 5.53
C ASN A 3 -10.82 -62.63 5.79
N THR A 4 -10.36 -61.47 6.28
CA THR A 4 -11.04 -60.20 6.01
C THR A 4 -10.02 -59.18 5.49
N VAL A 5 -10.00 -59.11 4.17
CA VAL A 5 -9.36 -58.10 3.33
C VAL A 5 -9.79 -56.71 3.81
N ARG A 6 -8.87 -55.97 4.45
CA ARG A 6 -9.02 -54.52 4.62
C ARG A 6 -8.73 -53.85 3.28
N SER A 7 -9.80 -53.42 2.63
CA SER A 7 -9.76 -52.66 1.39
C SER A 7 -8.88 -51.41 1.53
N THR A 8 -7.77 -51.43 0.80
CA THR A 8 -6.95 -50.25 0.52
C THR A 8 -7.79 -49.26 -0.27
N LYS A 9 -8.38 -48.26 0.41
CA LYS A 9 -8.90 -47.07 -0.25
C LYS A 9 -7.71 -46.36 -0.92
N GLN A 10 -7.58 -46.56 -2.24
CA GLN A 10 -6.67 -45.82 -3.11
C GLN A 10 -7.00 -44.33 -3.06
N PHE A 11 -6.30 -43.59 -2.20
CA PHE A 11 -6.24 -42.14 -2.30
C PHE A 11 -5.32 -41.78 -3.47
N LYS A 12 -5.89 -41.25 -4.55
CA LYS A 12 -5.16 -40.64 -5.68
C LYS A 12 -4.44 -39.37 -5.23
N GLY A 13 -3.34 -39.51 -4.51
CA GLY A 13 -2.30 -38.49 -4.39
C GLY A 13 -1.23 -38.71 -5.46
N THR A 14 -0.68 -37.64 -6.01
CA THR A 14 0.48 -37.70 -6.92
C THR A 14 1.61 -38.53 -6.31
N PHE A 15 2.30 -39.36 -7.11
CA PHE A 15 3.39 -40.26 -6.68
C PHE A 15 4.43 -39.57 -5.77
N PHE A 16 4.72 -38.31 -6.07
CA PHE A 16 5.58 -37.42 -5.28
C PHE A 16 5.09 -37.19 -3.82
N LYS A 17 3.78 -37.04 -3.60
CA LYS A 17 3.21 -36.91 -2.24
C LYS A 17 3.35 -38.19 -1.44
N ARG A 18 3.41 -39.35 -2.11
CA ARG A 18 3.55 -40.66 -1.46
C ARG A 18 5.01 -40.89 -1.05
N LEU A 19 5.95 -40.62 -1.95
CA LEU A 19 7.40 -40.61 -1.66
C LEU A 19 7.78 -39.67 -0.50
N ILE A 20 7.29 -38.43 -0.50
CA ILE A 20 7.56 -37.46 0.57
C ILE A 20 7.00 -37.95 1.92
N ARG A 21 5.84 -38.64 1.91
CA ARG A 21 5.18 -39.10 3.14
C ARG A 21 5.79 -40.39 3.70
N GLU A 22 6.32 -41.25 2.83
CA GLU A 22 6.98 -42.52 3.19
C GLU A 22 8.47 -42.34 3.53
N SER A 23 9.08 -41.18 3.21
CA SER A 23 10.47 -40.90 3.56
C SER A 23 10.69 -40.70 5.08
N LEU A 24 11.50 -41.58 5.67
CA LEU A 24 11.87 -41.55 7.10
C LEU A 24 12.57 -40.24 7.49
N ILE A 25 13.40 -39.69 6.60
CA ILE A 25 14.18 -38.45 6.84
C ILE A 25 13.24 -37.26 7.03
N PHE A 26 12.27 -37.04 6.12
CA PHE A 26 11.32 -35.93 6.27
C PHE A 26 10.38 -36.15 7.46
N SER A 27 10.01 -37.39 7.79
CA SER A 27 9.22 -37.70 8.98
C SER A 27 9.97 -37.36 10.28
N CYS A 28 11.25 -37.70 10.37
CA CYS A 28 12.11 -37.37 11.51
C CYS A 28 12.30 -35.84 11.66
N LEU A 29 12.65 -35.15 10.56
CA LEU A 29 12.82 -33.69 10.55
C LEU A 29 11.52 -32.96 10.92
N ASN A 30 10.35 -33.46 10.49
CA ASN A 30 9.06 -32.91 10.87
C ASN A 30 8.80 -33.06 12.38
N LYS A 31 9.04 -34.24 12.96
CA LYS A 31 8.89 -34.47 14.41
C LYS A 31 9.84 -33.58 15.22
N PHE A 32 11.06 -33.37 14.74
CA PHE A 32 12.02 -32.48 15.40
C PHE A 32 11.59 -31.00 15.29
N SER A 33 11.08 -30.58 14.14
CA SER A 33 10.41 -29.29 13.94
C SER A 33 9.28 -29.06 14.95
N ASP A 34 8.41 -30.05 15.09
CA ASP A 34 7.25 -29.95 15.99
C ASP A 34 7.70 -29.84 17.45
N ARG A 35 8.77 -30.52 17.85
CA ARG A 35 9.38 -30.35 19.17
C ARG A 35 9.96 -28.94 19.37
N PHE A 36 10.68 -28.42 18.38
CA PHE A 36 11.25 -27.06 18.44
C PHE A 36 10.16 -25.99 18.58
N VAL A 37 9.08 -26.10 17.80
CA VAL A 37 7.94 -25.18 17.89
C VAL A 37 7.24 -25.29 19.24
N LYS A 38 7.08 -26.51 19.78
CA LYS A 38 6.51 -26.71 21.13
C LYS A 38 7.38 -26.07 22.22
N PHE A 39 8.70 -26.25 22.15
CA PHE A 39 9.63 -25.63 23.08
C PHE A 39 9.56 -24.10 23.00
N PHE A 40 9.52 -23.54 21.79
CA PHE A 40 9.34 -22.11 21.60
C PHE A 40 8.01 -21.63 22.20
N SER A 41 6.90 -22.33 21.94
CA SER A 41 5.58 -21.96 22.47
C SER A 41 5.44 -22.05 24.00
N GLY A 42 6.27 -22.88 24.66
CA GLY A 42 6.31 -23.00 26.12
C GLY A 42 7.32 -22.06 26.80
N SER A 43 8.07 -21.25 26.03
CA SER A 43 9.13 -20.40 26.56
C SER A 43 8.65 -18.98 26.91
N ILE A 44 9.41 -18.28 27.76
CA ILE A 44 9.18 -16.87 28.11
C ILE A 44 9.18 -15.98 26.84
N PHE A 45 9.95 -16.35 25.82
CA PHE A 45 9.96 -15.65 24.53
C PHE A 45 8.60 -15.65 23.84
N TYR A 46 7.81 -16.73 23.97
CA TYR A 46 6.46 -16.76 23.43
C TYR A 46 5.54 -15.76 24.14
N LEU A 47 5.66 -15.62 25.46
CA LEU A 47 4.87 -14.66 26.22
C LEU A 47 5.24 -13.22 25.84
N ILE A 48 6.53 -12.91 25.70
CA ILE A 48 7.01 -11.58 25.29
C ILE A 48 6.55 -11.25 23.85
N PHE A 49 6.78 -12.14 22.88
CA PHE A 49 6.50 -11.87 21.47
C PHE A 49 5.03 -12.10 21.06
N CYS A 50 4.24 -12.88 21.80
CA CYS A 50 2.82 -13.12 21.52
C CYS A 50 1.88 -12.52 22.58
N GLY A 51 2.39 -11.74 23.53
CA GLY A 51 1.64 -11.09 24.61
C GLY A 51 0.94 -9.78 24.22
N SER A 52 0.58 -9.61 22.94
CA SER A 52 0.11 -8.30 22.45
C SER A 52 -1.20 -7.82 23.10
N ASP A 53 -2.03 -8.74 23.60
CA ASP A 53 -3.28 -8.40 24.32
C ASP A 53 -2.99 -8.05 25.78
N GLU A 54 -2.06 -8.75 26.42
CA GLU A 54 -1.60 -8.45 27.79
C GLU A 54 -0.94 -7.07 27.84
N THR A 55 -0.13 -6.71 26.82
CA THR A 55 0.43 -5.37 26.70
C THR A 55 -0.64 -4.32 26.49
N ASP A 56 -1.66 -4.59 25.66
CA ASP A 56 -2.78 -3.67 25.44
C ASP A 56 -3.57 -3.44 26.76
N ILE A 57 -3.78 -4.49 27.56
CA ILE A 57 -4.44 -4.41 28.88
C ILE A 57 -3.56 -3.66 29.89
N PHE A 58 -2.27 -3.97 29.97
CA PHE A 58 -1.33 -3.32 30.88
C PHE A 58 -1.25 -1.82 30.61
N PHE A 59 -1.18 -1.41 29.34
CA PHE A 59 -1.18 0.01 28.98
C PHE A 59 -2.52 0.70 29.29
N LYS A 60 -3.64 0.01 29.08
CA LYS A 60 -4.98 0.53 29.42
C LYS A 60 -5.17 0.70 30.93
N ASN A 61 -4.53 -0.13 31.74
CA ASN A 61 -4.62 -0.07 33.21
C ASN A 61 -3.47 0.75 33.85
N GLY A 62 -2.40 1.00 33.10
CA GLY A 62 -1.20 1.73 33.51
C GLY A 62 -1.37 3.25 33.54
N PHE A 63 -0.27 3.98 33.71
CA PHE A 63 -0.27 5.43 33.93
C PHE A 63 -0.96 6.21 32.79
N ILE A 64 -0.70 5.86 31.52
CA ILE A 64 -1.33 6.49 30.36
C ILE A 64 -2.84 6.19 30.34
N GLY A 65 -3.24 4.94 30.54
CA GLY A 65 -4.66 4.57 30.64
C GLY A 65 -5.38 5.21 31.83
N ARG A 66 -4.69 5.41 32.96
CA ARG A 66 -5.17 6.17 34.12
C ARG A 66 -5.25 7.67 33.86
N ILE A 67 -4.34 8.26 33.08
CA ILE A 67 -4.44 9.66 32.64
C ILE A 67 -5.65 9.80 31.71
N PHE A 68 -5.80 8.94 30.71
CA PHE A 68 -6.94 8.96 29.80
C PHE A 68 -8.27 8.67 30.50
N SER A 69 -8.29 7.85 31.56
CA SER A 69 -9.52 7.57 32.32
C SER A 69 -9.81 8.58 33.43
N LYS A 70 -8.79 9.19 34.07
CA LYS A 70 -8.94 10.31 35.02
C LYS A 70 -9.33 11.60 34.31
N ILE A 71 -8.81 11.83 33.12
CA ILE A 71 -9.26 12.92 32.27
C ILE A 71 -10.60 12.48 31.66
N ASN A 72 -11.70 12.87 32.30
CA ASN A 72 -13.10 12.67 31.87
C ASN A 72 -13.45 13.38 30.53
N THR A 73 -12.48 13.67 29.66
CA THR A 73 -12.61 14.38 28.37
C THR A 73 -13.49 13.63 27.39
N GLU A 74 -13.48 12.30 27.35
CA GLU A 74 -14.34 11.54 26.42
C GLU A 74 -15.83 11.86 26.60
N LYS A 75 -16.30 11.85 27.86
CA LYS A 75 -17.71 12.10 28.18
C LYS A 75 -18.04 13.59 28.28
N ARG A 76 -17.15 14.43 28.85
CA ARG A 76 -17.43 15.86 29.11
C ARG A 76 -17.10 16.82 27.97
N LEU A 77 -16.11 16.53 27.12
CA LEU A 77 -15.64 17.48 26.09
C LEU A 77 -15.70 16.91 24.67
N ILE A 78 -15.18 15.71 24.45
CA ILE A 78 -15.04 15.10 23.12
C ILE A 78 -16.40 14.71 22.56
N ARG A 79 -17.26 14.05 23.35
CA ARG A 79 -18.62 13.69 22.90
C ARG A 79 -19.48 14.92 22.58
N PRO A 80 -19.61 15.94 23.45
CA PRO A 80 -20.38 17.13 23.09
C PRO A 80 -19.76 17.93 21.94
N ALA A 81 -18.42 18.05 21.86
CA ALA A 81 -17.78 18.70 20.71
C ALA A 81 -18.01 17.94 19.39
N LYS A 82 -17.94 16.60 19.40
CA LYS A 82 -18.29 15.77 18.23
C LYS A 82 -19.75 15.93 17.84
N VAL A 83 -20.67 15.97 18.80
CA VAL A 83 -22.10 16.19 18.54
C VAL A 83 -22.34 17.59 18.00
N PHE A 84 -21.67 18.62 18.54
CA PHE A 84 -21.75 19.99 18.04
C PHE A 84 -21.25 20.12 16.60
N ILE A 85 -20.06 19.57 16.31
CA ILE A 85 -19.49 19.55 14.96
C ILE A 85 -20.37 18.73 14.01
N SER A 86 -20.86 17.56 14.44
CA SER A 86 -21.78 16.74 13.66
C SER A 86 -23.05 17.53 13.31
N ASN A 87 -23.68 18.16 14.29
CA ASN A 87 -24.89 18.96 14.09
C ASN A 87 -24.63 20.17 13.19
N GLY A 88 -23.50 20.87 13.36
CA GLY A 88 -23.12 21.99 12.50
C GLY A 88 -22.90 21.56 11.04
N VAL A 89 -22.23 20.42 10.84
CA VAL A 89 -21.96 19.88 9.49
C VAL A 89 -23.20 19.27 8.85
N GLU A 90 -24.10 18.65 9.60
CA GLU A 90 -25.36 18.10 9.07
C GLU A 90 -26.40 19.18 8.77
N LYS A 91 -26.42 20.26 9.56
CA LYS A 91 -27.27 21.44 9.29
C LYS A 91 -26.68 22.36 8.21
N SER A 92 -25.37 22.27 7.94
CA SER A 92 -24.66 23.06 6.92
C SER A 92 -25.35 23.01 5.55
N HIS A 93 -25.61 24.20 5.01
CA HIS A 93 -26.12 24.36 3.64
C HIS A 93 -25.17 23.77 2.60
N ILE A 94 -23.84 23.83 2.82
CA ILE A 94 -22.83 23.30 1.90
C ILE A 94 -22.99 21.78 1.74
N VAL A 95 -23.16 21.06 2.86
CA VAL A 95 -23.31 19.59 2.81
C VAL A 95 -24.64 19.18 2.18
N LYS A 96 -25.72 19.93 2.44
CA LYS A 96 -27.02 19.70 1.79
C LYS A 96 -26.93 19.94 0.28
N TYR A 97 -26.29 21.03 -0.14
CA TYR A 97 -26.10 21.38 -1.55
C TYR A 97 -25.22 20.36 -2.27
N TYR A 98 -24.09 19.97 -1.68
CA TYR A 98 -23.21 18.90 -2.19
C TYR A 98 -23.95 17.57 -2.39
N ARG A 99 -24.74 17.12 -1.39
CA ARG A 99 -25.54 15.89 -1.51
C ARG A 99 -26.59 16.01 -2.61
N ARG A 100 -27.20 17.19 -2.77
CA ARG A 100 -28.18 17.46 -3.82
C ARG A 100 -27.55 17.38 -5.21
N ILE A 101 -26.38 17.99 -5.40
CA ILE A 101 -25.63 17.93 -6.67
C ILE A 101 -25.26 16.48 -7.01
N ILE A 102 -24.66 15.74 -6.07
CA ILE A 102 -24.26 14.36 -6.33
C ILE A 102 -25.45 13.49 -6.65
N ASN A 103 -26.54 13.62 -5.89
CA ASN A 103 -27.75 12.86 -6.16
C ASN A 103 -28.31 13.20 -7.55
N MET A 104 -28.35 14.48 -7.92
CA MET A 104 -28.80 14.95 -9.23
C MET A 104 -27.94 14.40 -10.37
N LEU A 105 -26.61 14.43 -10.24
CA LEU A 105 -25.67 13.89 -11.23
C LEU A 105 -25.84 12.37 -11.38
N LEU A 106 -25.95 11.65 -10.26
CA LEU A 106 -26.12 10.19 -10.26
C LEU A 106 -27.51 9.75 -10.78
N SER A 107 -28.56 10.53 -10.53
CA SER A 107 -29.93 10.26 -11.01
C SER A 107 -30.21 10.76 -12.42
N ALA A 108 -29.32 11.55 -13.01
CA ALA A 108 -29.46 12.03 -14.38
C ALA A 108 -29.42 10.86 -15.39
N ALA A 109 -30.21 11.00 -16.46
CA ALA A 109 -30.16 10.09 -17.60
C ALA A 109 -28.80 10.16 -18.31
N ILE A 110 -28.30 9.07 -18.88
CA ILE A 110 -27.04 9.07 -19.65
C ILE A 110 -27.07 10.07 -20.80
N ARG A 111 -28.25 10.28 -21.41
CA ARG A 111 -28.50 11.34 -22.39
C ARG A 111 -28.01 12.72 -21.92
N PHE A 112 -28.10 13.05 -20.62
CA PHE A 112 -27.57 14.31 -20.07
C PHE A 112 -26.06 14.46 -20.32
N TYR A 113 -25.30 13.41 -20.03
CA TYR A 113 -23.84 13.39 -20.22
C TYR A 113 -23.48 13.35 -21.71
N GLY A 114 -24.28 12.66 -22.54
CA GLY A 114 -24.11 12.68 -23.99
C GLY A 114 -24.26 14.08 -24.58
N ILE A 115 -25.32 14.81 -24.19
CA ILE A 115 -25.55 16.21 -24.62
C ILE A 115 -24.36 17.08 -24.21
N LEU A 116 -23.93 16.97 -22.95
CA LEU A 116 -22.81 17.74 -22.40
C LEU A 116 -21.51 17.48 -23.18
N PHE A 117 -21.12 16.22 -23.40
CA PHE A 117 -19.88 15.89 -24.12
C PHE A 117 -19.93 16.27 -25.60
N CYS A 118 -21.06 16.06 -26.29
CA CYS A 118 -21.21 16.48 -27.69
C CYS A 118 -21.06 17.99 -27.84
N ILE A 119 -21.69 18.78 -26.96
CA ILE A 119 -21.62 20.25 -27.04
C ILE A 119 -20.20 20.73 -26.74
N ILE A 120 -19.55 20.24 -25.68
CA ILE A 120 -18.16 20.62 -25.40
C ILE A 120 -17.27 20.26 -26.59
N GLY A 121 -17.46 19.09 -27.19
CA GLY A 121 -16.70 18.67 -28.37
C GLY A 121 -16.92 19.57 -29.59
N VAL A 122 -18.17 19.90 -29.93
CA VAL A 122 -18.51 20.76 -31.08
C VAL A 122 -18.02 22.20 -30.90
N TYR A 123 -18.20 22.78 -29.71
CA TYR A 123 -17.64 24.11 -29.43
C TYR A 123 -16.11 24.06 -29.40
N GLY A 124 -15.51 22.99 -28.88
CA GLY A 124 -14.07 22.78 -28.88
C GLY A 124 -13.48 22.70 -30.29
N THR A 125 -14.11 21.95 -31.21
CA THR A 125 -13.66 21.91 -32.62
C THR A 125 -13.86 23.26 -33.30
N GLY A 126 -14.99 23.93 -33.08
CA GLY A 126 -15.27 25.25 -33.64
C GLY A 126 -14.24 26.29 -33.19
N ILE A 127 -13.90 26.31 -31.90
CA ILE A 127 -12.90 27.23 -31.33
C ILE A 127 -11.49 26.87 -31.79
N TYR A 128 -11.14 25.58 -31.91
CA TYR A 128 -9.87 25.16 -32.51
C TYR A 128 -9.73 25.67 -33.95
N LEU A 129 -10.76 25.49 -34.79
CA LEU A 129 -10.77 25.99 -36.17
C LEU A 129 -10.67 27.52 -36.20
N ALA A 130 -11.42 28.20 -35.34
CA ALA A 130 -11.35 29.66 -35.23
C ALA A 130 -9.93 30.13 -34.83
N LYS A 131 -9.26 29.46 -33.89
CA LYS A 131 -7.86 29.75 -33.51
C LYS A 131 -6.87 29.46 -34.62
N LYS A 132 -7.10 28.40 -35.41
CA LYS A 132 -6.24 28.01 -36.53
C LYS A 132 -6.33 28.98 -37.71
N PHE A 133 -7.53 29.49 -38.00
CA PHE A 133 -7.77 30.41 -39.11
C PHE A 133 -7.69 31.90 -38.73
N SER A 134 -7.70 32.22 -37.43
CA SER A 134 -7.50 33.58 -36.93
C SER A 134 -6.02 33.84 -36.64
N TYR A 135 -5.43 34.81 -37.34
CA TYR A 135 -4.03 35.23 -37.18
C TYR A 135 -3.70 35.89 -35.82
N ILE A 136 -4.68 36.04 -34.93
CA ILE A 136 -4.57 36.85 -33.71
C ILE A 136 -4.23 35.99 -32.48
N THR A 137 -4.38 34.67 -32.54
CA THR A 137 -4.18 33.78 -31.39
C THR A 137 -3.02 32.80 -31.59
N THR A 138 -2.38 32.40 -30.48
CA THR A 138 -1.35 31.36 -30.46
C THR A 138 -1.81 30.10 -31.19
N ILE A 139 -0.93 29.52 -32.00
CA ILE A 139 -1.20 28.30 -32.79
C ILE A 139 -1.73 27.21 -31.84
N PRO A 140 -2.95 26.69 -32.07
CA PRO A 140 -3.54 25.70 -31.20
C PRO A 140 -2.79 24.36 -31.31
N ASN A 141 -2.67 23.66 -30.19
CA ASN A 141 -2.03 22.35 -30.15
C ASN A 141 -2.94 21.30 -30.83
N ASP A 142 -2.40 20.48 -31.73
CA ASP A 142 -3.19 19.49 -32.50
C ASP A 142 -3.93 18.48 -31.60
N ASN A 143 -3.42 18.28 -30.38
CA ASN A 143 -4.06 17.47 -29.34
C ASN A 143 -5.48 17.95 -28.98
N GLU A 144 -5.80 19.25 -29.12
CA GLU A 144 -7.14 19.78 -28.78
C GLU A 144 -8.23 19.28 -29.74
N LEU A 145 -7.89 19.10 -31.02
CA LEU A 145 -8.80 18.53 -32.00
C LEU A 145 -9.06 17.04 -31.72
N ILE A 146 -8.02 16.31 -31.28
CA ILE A 146 -8.16 14.90 -30.88
C ILE A 146 -9.09 14.77 -29.68
N TRP A 147 -8.90 15.57 -28.63
CA TRP A 147 -9.76 15.54 -27.44
C TRP A 147 -11.21 15.90 -27.73
N SER A 148 -11.45 16.88 -28.60
CA SER A 148 -12.81 17.26 -29.01
C SER A 148 -13.48 16.18 -29.85
N ALA A 149 -12.76 15.55 -30.79
CA ALA A 149 -13.25 14.39 -31.53
C ALA A 149 -13.61 13.22 -30.59
N ILE A 150 -12.76 12.90 -29.61
CA ILE A 150 -13.03 11.86 -28.60
C ILE A 150 -14.32 12.16 -27.82
N LEU A 151 -14.54 13.41 -27.41
CA LEU A 151 -15.76 13.80 -26.70
C LEU A 151 -17.02 13.63 -27.56
N ILE A 152 -16.97 13.96 -28.85
CA ILE A 152 -18.09 13.75 -29.78
C ILE A 152 -18.36 12.25 -29.97
N ILE A 153 -17.31 11.46 -30.17
CA ILE A 153 -17.42 10.01 -30.37
C ILE A 153 -18.00 9.32 -29.13
N ILE A 154 -17.59 9.73 -27.92
CA ILE A 154 -18.13 9.19 -26.65
C ILE A 154 -19.55 9.70 -26.39
N GLY A 155 -19.84 10.97 -26.70
CA GLY A 155 -21.13 11.60 -26.44
C GLY A 155 -22.27 11.05 -27.30
N THR A 156 -22.01 10.79 -28.59
CA THR A 156 -23.00 10.30 -29.56
C THR A 156 -23.78 9.05 -29.09
N PRO A 157 -23.13 7.92 -28.70
CA PRO A 157 -23.85 6.74 -28.23
C PRO A 157 -24.61 6.98 -26.91
N MET A 158 -24.14 7.92 -26.07
CA MET A 158 -24.81 8.27 -24.82
C MET A 158 -26.16 8.98 -25.05
N LEU A 159 -26.33 9.70 -26.16
CA LEU A 159 -27.59 10.40 -26.50
C LEU A 159 -28.79 9.46 -26.67
N PHE A 160 -28.54 8.21 -27.06
CA PHE A 160 -29.59 7.21 -27.32
C PHE A 160 -30.03 6.45 -26.06
N SER A 161 -29.41 6.67 -24.91
CA SER A 161 -29.73 5.96 -23.67
C SER A 161 -30.54 6.81 -22.68
N GLY A 162 -31.77 6.36 -22.39
CA GLY A 162 -32.64 6.95 -21.36
C GLY A 162 -32.40 6.42 -19.94
N LYS A 163 -31.44 5.50 -19.75
CA LYS A 163 -31.15 4.90 -18.44
C LYS A 163 -30.42 5.90 -17.53
N SER A 164 -30.65 5.83 -16.22
CA SER A 164 -29.91 6.65 -15.25
C SER A 164 -28.43 6.22 -15.15
N LEU A 165 -27.55 7.15 -14.81
CA LEU A 165 -26.12 6.85 -14.60
C LEU A 165 -25.92 5.78 -13.52
N VAL A 166 -26.67 5.83 -12.41
CA VAL A 166 -26.59 4.81 -11.35
C VAL A 166 -26.92 3.41 -11.87
N THR A 167 -28.00 3.27 -12.64
CA THR A 167 -28.40 1.95 -13.18
C THR A 167 -27.35 1.37 -14.12
N THR A 168 -26.68 2.20 -14.92
CA THR A 168 -25.64 1.72 -15.84
C THR A 168 -24.31 1.47 -15.16
N LEU A 169 -23.94 2.25 -14.14
CA LEU A 169 -22.77 1.96 -13.31
C LEU A 169 -22.90 0.62 -12.59
N LYS A 170 -24.10 0.26 -12.09
CA LYS A 170 -24.34 -1.04 -11.44
C LYS A 170 -24.25 -2.23 -12.39
N VAL A 171 -24.74 -2.07 -13.63
CA VAL A 171 -24.69 -3.12 -14.66
C VAL A 171 -23.28 -3.24 -15.27
N SER A 172 -22.49 -2.17 -15.27
CA SER A 172 -21.14 -2.16 -15.84
C SER A 172 -20.21 -3.14 -15.13
N ARG A 173 -19.73 -4.14 -15.88
CA ARG A 173 -18.73 -5.10 -15.41
C ARG A 173 -17.41 -4.41 -15.06
N PHE A 174 -16.99 -3.42 -15.86
CA PHE A 174 -15.77 -2.66 -15.62
C PHE A 174 -15.86 -1.84 -14.33
N PHE A 175 -16.96 -1.10 -14.13
CA PHE A 175 -17.15 -0.32 -12.91
C PHE A 175 -17.21 -1.22 -11.67
N ARG A 176 -17.94 -2.34 -11.75
CA ARG A 176 -18.00 -3.33 -10.68
C ARG A 176 -16.62 -3.94 -10.38
N LEU A 177 -15.82 -4.23 -11.40
CA LEU A 177 -14.48 -4.78 -11.23
C LEU A 177 -13.53 -3.75 -10.59
N VAL A 178 -13.44 -2.54 -11.14
CA VAL A 178 -12.45 -1.54 -10.71
C VAL A 178 -12.89 -0.84 -9.42
N PHE A 179 -14.07 -0.24 -9.41
CA PHE A 179 -14.49 0.63 -8.32
C PHE A 179 -15.03 -0.13 -7.11
N ILE A 180 -15.85 -1.17 -7.36
CA ILE A 180 -16.48 -1.94 -6.27
C ILE A 180 -15.52 -3.02 -5.77
N ASN A 181 -14.99 -3.87 -6.65
CA ASN A 181 -14.20 -5.02 -6.24
C ASN A 181 -12.75 -4.68 -5.86
N ILE A 182 -12.10 -3.72 -6.52
CA ILE A 182 -10.71 -3.34 -6.21
C ILE A 182 -10.67 -2.13 -5.29
N LEU A 183 -11.28 -1.01 -5.67
CA LEU A 183 -11.17 0.27 -4.94
C LEU A 183 -12.19 0.43 -3.80
N GLY A 184 -12.98 -0.59 -3.50
CA GLY A 184 -13.70 -0.67 -2.23
C GLY A 184 -14.96 0.17 -2.11
N ILE A 185 -15.49 0.76 -3.19
CA ILE A 185 -16.75 1.50 -3.14
C ILE A 185 -17.89 0.55 -2.74
N ASN A 186 -18.67 0.94 -1.73
CA ASN A 186 -19.83 0.16 -1.30
C ASN A 186 -20.98 0.38 -2.27
N GLU A 187 -21.50 -0.72 -2.83
CA GLU A 187 -22.64 -0.72 -3.77
C GLU A 187 -23.90 -0.10 -3.16
N MET A 188 -24.04 -0.16 -1.83
CA MET A 188 -25.15 0.47 -1.09
C MET A 188 -25.21 1.99 -1.22
N TYR A 189 -24.11 2.64 -1.63
CA TYR A 189 -24.10 4.08 -1.89
C TYR A 189 -24.78 4.46 -3.21
N LEU A 190 -24.91 3.52 -4.14
CA LEU A 190 -25.60 3.71 -5.41
C LEU A 190 -27.10 3.46 -5.21
N LYS A 191 -27.79 4.45 -4.63
CA LYS A 191 -29.23 4.40 -4.45
C LYS A 191 -29.93 4.62 -5.79
N GLU A 192 -30.70 3.63 -6.22
CA GLU A 192 -31.54 3.76 -7.41
C GLU A 192 -32.73 4.67 -7.12
N GLN A 193 -32.99 5.59 -8.03
CA GLN A 193 -34.24 6.33 -8.08
C GLN A 193 -35.15 5.69 -9.11
N LYS A 194 -36.46 5.59 -8.79
CA LYS A 194 -37.45 4.90 -9.62
C LYS A 194 -37.67 5.54 -11.00
N LYS A 195 -37.35 6.83 -11.17
CA LYS A 195 -37.43 7.54 -12.47
C LYS A 195 -36.16 8.39 -12.68
N PRO A 196 -35.47 8.29 -13.82
CA PRO A 196 -34.37 9.19 -14.14
C PRO A 196 -34.89 10.61 -14.34
N GLN A 197 -34.19 11.60 -13.79
CA GLN A 197 -34.53 13.00 -14.00
C GLN A 197 -33.89 13.49 -15.31
N SER A 198 -34.69 14.08 -16.20
CA SER A 198 -34.20 14.65 -17.46
C SER A 198 -33.88 16.13 -17.27
N TYR A 199 -32.60 16.48 -17.35
CA TYR A 199 -32.10 17.85 -17.24
C TYR A 199 -31.40 18.29 -18.55
N GLY A 200 -31.98 17.96 -19.70
CA GLY A 200 -31.34 18.18 -21.01
C GLY A 200 -30.91 19.63 -21.26
N THR A 201 -31.76 20.61 -20.91
CA THR A 201 -31.46 22.04 -21.05
C THR A 201 -30.30 22.49 -20.17
N PHE A 202 -30.20 21.95 -18.95
CA PHE A 202 -29.09 22.26 -18.06
C PHE A 202 -27.77 21.67 -18.56
N ALA A 203 -27.77 20.45 -19.11
CA ALA A 203 -26.60 19.87 -19.78
C ALA A 203 -26.16 20.72 -20.97
N PHE A 204 -27.12 21.27 -21.73
CA PHE A 204 -26.81 22.14 -22.86
C PHE A 204 -26.10 23.41 -22.40
N VAL A 205 -26.68 24.16 -21.45
CA VAL A 205 -26.10 25.39 -20.92
C VAL A 205 -24.73 25.14 -20.27
N LEU A 206 -24.59 24.06 -19.50
CA LEU A 206 -23.31 23.75 -18.87
C LEU A 206 -22.25 23.33 -19.90
N GLY A 207 -22.66 22.59 -20.93
CA GLY A 207 -21.81 22.21 -22.06
C GLY A 207 -21.35 23.41 -22.88
N THR A 208 -22.21 24.40 -23.12
CA THR A 208 -21.84 25.62 -23.86
C THR A 208 -20.88 26.48 -23.05
N ILE A 209 -21.09 26.65 -21.74
CA ILE A 209 -20.17 27.39 -20.86
C ILE A 209 -18.78 26.73 -20.87
N LEU A 210 -18.72 25.41 -20.69
CA LEU A 210 -17.45 24.67 -20.74
C LEU A 210 -16.82 24.70 -22.14
N GLY A 211 -17.64 24.58 -23.19
CA GLY A 211 -17.19 24.68 -24.59
C GLY A 211 -16.57 26.05 -24.91
N VAL A 212 -17.24 27.16 -24.55
CA VAL A 212 -16.73 28.52 -24.77
C VAL A 212 -15.49 28.80 -23.91
N SER A 213 -15.38 28.21 -22.72
CA SER A 213 -14.19 28.35 -21.88
C SER A 213 -12.91 27.82 -22.56
N THR A 214 -13.04 27.00 -23.61
CA THR A 214 -11.89 26.55 -24.42
C THR A 214 -11.15 27.67 -25.17
N ILE A 215 -11.74 28.88 -25.24
CA ILE A 215 -11.04 30.08 -25.72
C ILE A 215 -9.81 30.35 -24.85
N PHE A 216 -9.96 30.30 -23.52
CA PHE A 216 -8.93 30.67 -22.56
C PHE A 216 -8.14 29.46 -22.02
N ILE A 217 -8.79 28.30 -21.93
CA ILE A 217 -8.27 27.13 -21.24
C ILE A 217 -8.17 25.97 -22.24
N SER A 218 -7.06 25.21 -22.24
CA SER A 218 -6.94 24.06 -23.14
C SER A 218 -7.99 22.99 -22.82
N LEU A 219 -8.57 22.36 -23.85
CA LEU A 219 -9.64 21.36 -23.66
C LEU A 219 -9.19 20.18 -22.78
N SER A 220 -7.94 19.76 -22.92
CA SER A 220 -7.34 18.70 -22.10
C SER A 220 -7.37 19.04 -20.60
N SER A 221 -7.08 20.29 -20.24
CA SER A 221 -7.09 20.73 -18.84
C SER A 221 -8.51 20.81 -18.26
N ILE A 222 -9.53 21.15 -19.06
CA ILE A 222 -10.93 21.11 -18.64
C ILE A 222 -11.35 19.67 -18.33
N ILE A 223 -11.08 18.72 -19.23
CA ILE A 223 -11.39 17.30 -19.03
C ILE A 223 -10.68 16.77 -17.79
N LEU A 224 -9.39 17.10 -17.62
CA LEU A 224 -8.58 16.68 -16.48
C LEU A 224 -9.10 17.28 -15.17
N SER A 225 -9.56 18.54 -15.17
CA SER A 225 -10.19 19.18 -14.01
C SER A 225 -11.50 18.49 -13.61
N ILE A 226 -12.35 18.12 -14.59
CA ILE A 226 -13.57 17.35 -14.32
C ILE A 226 -13.23 15.97 -13.72
N LEU A 227 -12.22 15.27 -14.24
CA LEU A 227 -11.78 13.99 -13.67
C LEU A 227 -11.25 14.13 -12.24
N ILE A 228 -10.42 15.15 -11.98
CA ILE A 228 -9.87 15.42 -10.63
C ILE A 228 -10.99 15.78 -9.67
N THR A 229 -11.95 16.61 -10.06
CA THR A 229 -13.07 16.99 -9.18
C THR A 229 -13.95 15.78 -8.82
N VAL A 230 -14.22 14.90 -9.78
CA VAL A 230 -14.92 13.62 -9.51
C VAL A 230 -14.11 12.75 -8.55
N LEU A 231 -12.80 12.62 -8.76
CA LEU A 231 -11.90 11.84 -7.89
C LEU A 231 -11.85 12.42 -6.47
N CYS A 232 -11.70 13.73 -6.32
CA CYS A 232 -11.72 14.38 -5.01
C CYS A 232 -13.09 14.20 -4.32
N ALA A 233 -14.19 14.28 -5.06
CA ALA A 233 -15.53 14.06 -4.51
C ALA A 233 -15.72 12.60 -4.04
N THR A 234 -15.20 11.61 -4.77
CA THR A 234 -15.28 10.20 -4.36
C THR A 234 -14.39 9.92 -3.15
N VAL A 235 -13.17 10.48 -3.09
CA VAL A 235 -12.28 10.36 -1.91
C VAL A 235 -12.92 10.99 -0.66
N LEU A 236 -13.53 12.18 -0.80
CA LEU A 236 -14.25 12.84 0.29
C LEU A 236 -15.42 12.00 0.80
N PHE A 237 -16.13 11.36 -0.13
CA PHE A 237 -17.26 10.51 0.20
C PHE A 237 -16.84 9.17 0.82
N ALA A 238 -15.75 8.56 0.35
CA ALA A 238 -15.21 7.28 0.80
C ALA A 238 -13.67 7.34 0.91
N PRO A 239 -13.08 7.62 2.09
CA PRO A 239 -11.63 7.68 2.23
C PRO A 239 -10.95 6.30 2.04
N GLU A 240 -11.69 5.19 2.17
CA GLU A 240 -11.21 3.86 1.78
C GLU A 240 -10.84 3.78 0.30
N PHE A 241 -11.60 4.46 -0.56
CA PHE A 241 -11.30 4.56 -1.99
C PHE A 241 -9.98 5.27 -2.20
N GLY A 242 -9.76 6.41 -1.54
CA GLY A 242 -8.50 7.14 -1.61
C GLY A 242 -7.31 6.31 -1.15
N LEU A 243 -7.45 5.60 -0.03
CA LEU A 243 -6.40 4.71 0.48
C LEU A 243 -6.09 3.55 -0.49
N LEU A 244 -7.12 2.84 -0.98
CA LEU A 244 -6.92 1.73 -1.91
C LEU A 244 -6.35 2.21 -3.25
N LEU A 245 -6.73 3.41 -3.69
CA LEU A 245 -6.17 4.05 -4.87
C LEU A 245 -4.68 4.39 -4.66
N THR A 246 -4.28 4.92 -3.51
CA THR A 246 -2.86 5.14 -3.19
C THR A 246 -2.07 3.83 -3.22
N ILE A 247 -2.62 2.75 -2.65
CA ILE A 247 -1.96 1.43 -2.64
C ILE A 247 -1.84 0.88 -4.08
N LEU A 248 -2.86 1.08 -4.91
CA LEU A 248 -2.86 0.65 -6.31
C LEU A 248 -1.85 1.43 -7.17
N LEU A 249 -1.81 2.76 -6.99
CA LEU A 249 -0.94 3.66 -7.73
C LEU A 249 0.47 3.74 -7.17
N TYR A 250 0.76 3.09 -6.04
CA TYR A 250 2.07 3.11 -5.40
C TYR A 250 3.26 2.88 -6.37
N PRO A 251 3.23 1.84 -7.22
CA PRO A 251 4.35 1.58 -8.12
C PRO A 251 4.34 2.40 -9.41
N LEU A 252 3.31 3.23 -9.64
CA LEU A 252 3.06 3.91 -10.91
C LEU A 252 3.08 5.43 -10.81
N ALA A 253 2.70 5.98 -9.66
CA ALA A 253 2.49 7.41 -9.51
C ALA A 253 3.68 8.09 -8.84
N SER A 254 3.94 9.34 -9.18
CA SER A 254 5.01 10.13 -8.55
C SER A 254 4.79 10.30 -7.03
N VAL A 255 5.89 10.52 -6.30
CA VAL A 255 5.91 10.79 -4.84
C VAL A 255 4.92 11.92 -4.49
N LYS A 256 4.93 13.01 -5.28
CA LYS A 256 4.03 14.15 -5.10
C LYS A 256 2.55 13.75 -5.23
N LEU A 257 2.19 12.97 -6.25
CA LEU A 257 0.81 12.53 -6.46
C LEU A 257 0.34 11.64 -5.31
N LEU A 258 1.17 10.68 -4.89
CA LEU A 258 0.88 9.81 -3.76
C LEU A 258 0.66 10.61 -2.46
N ALA A 259 1.48 11.64 -2.21
CA ALA A 259 1.32 12.52 -1.05
C ALA A 259 -0.01 13.31 -1.12
N ILE A 260 -0.40 13.85 -2.28
CA ILE A 260 -1.67 14.57 -2.45
C ILE A 260 -2.88 13.64 -2.21
N LEU A 261 -2.85 12.41 -2.72
CA LEU A 261 -3.90 11.41 -2.46
C LEU A 261 -3.98 11.03 -0.98
N LEU A 262 -2.85 10.97 -0.29
CA LEU A 262 -2.82 10.68 1.13
C LEU A 262 -3.31 11.84 1.97
N ILE A 263 -2.93 13.07 1.66
CA ILE A 263 -3.43 14.25 2.35
C ILE A 263 -4.95 14.37 2.16
N SER A 264 -5.44 14.19 0.92
CA SER A 264 -6.88 14.25 0.65
C SER A 264 -7.68 13.14 1.35
N SER A 265 -7.16 11.89 1.38
CA SER A 265 -7.79 10.80 2.13
C SER A 265 -7.69 11.00 3.65
N SER A 266 -6.61 11.60 4.14
CA SER A 266 -6.43 11.99 5.56
C SER A 266 -7.43 13.03 6.00
N ILE A 267 -7.57 14.11 5.24
CA ILE A 267 -8.57 15.16 5.49
C ILE A 267 -9.97 14.55 5.49
N SER A 268 -10.27 13.71 4.49
CA SER A 268 -11.57 13.02 4.37
C SER A 268 -11.85 12.11 5.56
N PHE A 269 -10.84 11.39 6.05
CA PHE A 269 -10.94 10.55 7.23
C PHE A 269 -11.15 11.38 8.51
N ILE A 270 -10.35 12.42 8.73
CA ILE A 270 -10.47 13.31 9.89
C ILE A 270 -11.85 13.97 9.92
N LEU A 271 -12.34 14.47 8.78
CA LEU A 271 -13.70 15.02 8.67
C LEU A 271 -14.76 13.99 9.06
N LYS A 272 -14.60 12.70 8.72
CA LYS A 272 -15.53 11.64 9.14
C LYS A 272 -15.42 11.30 10.62
N VAL A 273 -14.22 11.37 11.20
CA VAL A 273 -14.00 11.20 12.65
C VAL A 273 -14.65 12.34 13.43
N LEU A 274 -14.48 13.59 12.96
CA LEU A 274 -15.10 14.77 13.56
C LEU A 274 -16.63 14.74 13.50
N ARG A 275 -17.20 14.18 12.42
CA ARG A 275 -18.66 13.94 12.27
C ARG A 275 -19.18 12.73 13.09
N ALA A 276 -18.35 12.12 13.94
CA ALA A 276 -18.68 10.90 14.69
C ALA A 276 -19.18 9.71 13.83
N LYS A 277 -18.93 9.73 12.50
CA LYS A 277 -19.25 8.62 11.61
C LYS A 277 -18.21 7.50 11.69
N ARG A 278 -17.07 7.80 12.31
CA ARG A 278 -15.98 6.85 12.60
C ARG A 278 -15.39 7.12 13.97
N ASN A 279 -14.98 6.04 14.61
CA ASN A 279 -14.26 6.08 15.88
C ASN A 279 -12.80 5.67 15.63
N LEU A 280 -11.88 6.48 16.14
CA LEU A 280 -10.46 6.11 16.22
C LEU A 280 -10.30 5.07 17.32
N ARG A 281 -9.60 3.97 17.01
CA ARG A 281 -9.22 2.99 18.02
C ARG A 281 -7.71 2.98 18.07
N PHE A 282 -7.15 3.68 19.04
CA PHE A 282 -5.72 3.60 19.35
C PHE A 282 -5.46 2.40 20.23
N LYS A 283 -4.39 1.69 19.91
CA LYS A 283 -3.82 0.62 20.71
C LYS A 283 -2.32 0.89 20.95
N THR A 284 -1.64 0.03 21.70
CA THR A 284 -0.23 0.22 22.10
C THR A 284 0.71 0.56 20.96
N ALA A 285 0.75 -0.27 19.90
CA ALA A 285 1.61 -0.03 18.74
C ALA A 285 1.35 1.35 18.09
N ASP A 286 0.10 1.79 18.05
CA ASP A 286 -0.28 3.05 17.41
C ASP A 286 0.26 4.27 18.20
N ILE A 287 0.40 4.13 19.53
CA ILE A 287 0.98 5.18 20.40
C ILE A 287 2.47 5.34 20.10
N PHE A 288 3.22 4.25 19.99
CA PHE A 288 4.66 4.33 19.67
C PHE A 288 4.92 4.83 18.25
N VAL A 289 4.07 4.46 17.30
CA VAL A 289 4.13 5.03 15.94
C VAL A 289 3.81 6.54 15.95
N LEU A 290 2.90 6.98 16.81
CA LEU A 290 2.59 8.41 16.98
C LEU A 290 3.76 9.15 17.63
N LEU A 291 4.38 8.58 18.67
CA LEU A 291 5.59 9.12 19.26
C LEU A 291 6.70 9.24 18.22
N PHE A 292 6.88 8.20 17.39
CA PHE A 292 7.85 8.23 16.30
C PHE A 292 7.57 9.36 15.30
N MET A 293 6.30 9.57 14.93
CA MET A 293 5.87 10.70 14.09
C MET A 293 6.20 12.06 14.74
N LEU A 294 5.92 12.23 16.04
CA LEU A 294 6.24 13.46 16.77
C LEU A 294 7.75 13.73 16.79
N TYR A 295 8.57 12.70 16.95
CA TYR A 295 10.02 12.83 16.85
C TYR A 295 10.47 13.25 15.44
N ILE A 296 9.89 12.69 14.37
CA ILE A 296 10.18 13.14 12.99
C ILE A 296 9.85 14.63 12.83
N ILE A 297 8.71 15.08 13.38
CA ILE A 297 8.32 16.50 13.34
C ILE A 297 9.34 17.35 14.11
N ALA A 298 9.72 16.94 15.32
CA ALA A 298 10.71 17.66 16.12
C ALA A 298 12.06 17.76 15.39
N VAL A 299 12.63 16.64 14.94
CA VAL A 299 13.91 16.60 14.21
C VAL A 299 13.80 17.38 12.89
N GLY A 300 12.65 17.32 12.21
CA GLY A 300 12.38 18.07 11.00
C GLY A 300 12.33 19.57 11.21
N LEU A 301 11.70 20.05 12.29
CA LEU A 301 11.64 21.48 12.62
C LEU A 301 13.02 22.09 12.91
N PHE A 302 13.91 21.31 13.53
CA PHE A 302 15.29 21.72 13.77
C PHE A 302 16.21 21.54 12.55
N SER A 303 15.70 20.99 11.45
CA SER A 303 16.43 20.89 10.19
C SER A 303 16.35 22.20 9.40
N GLY A 304 17.43 22.56 8.69
CA GLY A 304 17.45 23.67 7.72
C GLY A 304 16.60 23.42 6.45
N ASN A 305 16.71 24.36 5.50
CA ASN A 305 15.98 24.40 4.22
C ASN A 305 16.30 23.20 3.31
N GLY A 306 15.62 22.08 3.55
CA GLY A 306 15.75 20.85 2.77
C GLY A 306 15.27 19.64 3.56
N GLY A 307 15.76 19.47 4.79
CA GLY A 307 15.30 18.40 5.67
C GLY A 307 13.88 18.63 6.22
N GLN A 308 13.40 19.88 6.31
CA GLN A 308 11.98 20.17 6.62
C GLN A 308 11.02 19.57 5.58
N VAL A 309 11.33 19.73 4.30
CA VAL A 309 10.51 19.19 3.20
C VAL A 309 10.52 17.66 3.26
N ARG A 310 11.69 17.06 3.49
CA ARG A 310 11.82 15.60 3.65
C ARG A 310 11.02 15.09 4.85
N ALA A 311 11.11 15.76 6.00
CA ALA A 311 10.36 15.42 7.19
C ALA A 311 8.84 15.47 6.94
N LEU A 312 8.35 16.46 6.20
CA LEU A 312 6.94 16.57 5.84
C LEU A 312 6.45 15.38 5.00
N TYR A 313 7.24 14.92 4.02
CA TYR A 313 6.94 13.70 3.28
C TYR A 313 6.96 12.45 4.17
N LEU A 314 7.94 12.32 5.07
CA LEU A 314 8.01 11.20 6.03
C LEU A 314 6.80 11.17 6.97
N VAL A 315 6.34 12.32 7.45
CA VAL A 315 5.12 12.41 8.28
C VAL A 315 3.88 12.01 7.47
N CYS A 316 3.75 12.53 6.24
CA CYS A 316 2.64 12.23 5.35
C CYS A 316 2.54 10.72 5.05
N TYR A 317 3.66 10.07 4.75
CA TYR A 317 3.69 8.64 4.44
C TYR A 317 3.56 7.74 5.67
N LEU A 318 4.02 8.19 6.84
CA LEU A 318 3.76 7.47 8.08
C LEU A 318 2.26 7.50 8.42
N PHE A 319 1.55 8.59 8.09
CA PHE A 319 0.11 8.70 8.33
C PHE A 319 -0.72 7.60 7.64
N VAL A 320 -0.19 6.99 6.58
CA VAL A 320 -0.78 5.80 5.93
C VAL A 320 -1.02 4.67 6.93
N TYR A 321 -0.13 4.47 7.89
CA TYR A 321 -0.29 3.49 8.95
C TYR A 321 -1.61 3.69 9.72
N PHE A 322 -1.89 4.93 10.13
CA PHE A 322 -3.10 5.28 10.88
C PHE A 322 -4.35 5.17 10.02
N LEU A 323 -4.25 5.52 8.74
CA LEU A 323 -5.35 5.32 7.81
C LEU A 323 -5.67 3.84 7.63
N ILE A 324 -4.68 2.98 7.37
CA ILE A 324 -4.92 1.55 7.15
C ILE A 324 -5.51 0.90 8.40
N SER A 325 -4.90 1.12 9.57
CA SER A 325 -5.32 0.50 10.84
C SER A 325 -6.75 0.83 11.25
N ASN A 326 -7.25 2.01 10.86
CA ASN A 326 -8.61 2.47 11.20
C ASN A 326 -9.63 2.32 10.05
N LEU A 327 -9.21 2.41 8.78
CA LEU A 327 -10.09 2.29 7.61
C LEU A 327 -10.38 0.84 7.23
N ILE A 328 -9.38 -0.05 7.34
CA ILE A 328 -9.52 -1.46 6.96
C ILE A 328 -10.15 -2.23 8.12
N VAL A 329 -11.49 -2.30 8.10
CA VAL A 329 -12.31 -2.86 9.18
C VAL A 329 -12.82 -4.27 8.89
N SER A 330 -12.75 -4.75 7.66
CA SER A 330 -13.32 -6.04 7.26
C SER A 330 -12.33 -6.92 6.50
N GLU A 331 -12.53 -8.25 6.56
CA GLU A 331 -11.77 -9.21 5.75
C GLU A 331 -11.90 -8.91 4.25
N GLN A 332 -13.05 -8.39 3.82
CA GLN A 332 -13.26 -7.97 2.44
C GLN A 332 -12.30 -6.84 2.07
N LEU A 333 -12.15 -5.80 2.91
CA LEU A 333 -11.24 -4.69 2.63
C LEU A 333 -9.77 -5.13 2.66
N ILE A 334 -9.37 -6.02 3.57
CA ILE A 334 -8.03 -6.65 3.56
C ILE A 334 -7.78 -7.35 2.22
N ARG A 335 -8.79 -8.07 1.73
CA ARG A 335 -8.69 -8.75 0.43
C ARG A 335 -8.54 -7.76 -0.72
N LYS A 336 -9.28 -6.65 -0.68
CA LYS A 336 -9.22 -5.59 -1.71
C LYS A 336 -7.86 -4.89 -1.72
N SER A 337 -7.28 -4.58 -0.56
CA SER A 337 -5.95 -3.98 -0.47
C SER A 337 -4.85 -4.90 -0.98
N LEU A 338 -4.92 -6.20 -0.68
CA LEU A 338 -3.99 -7.18 -1.24
C LEU A 338 -4.08 -7.26 -2.77
N TYR A 339 -5.30 -7.21 -3.33
CA TYR A 339 -5.48 -7.16 -4.78
C TYR A 339 -5.01 -5.85 -5.41
N SER A 340 -5.21 -4.70 -4.74
CA SER A 340 -4.71 -3.42 -5.25
C SER A 340 -3.19 -3.41 -5.32
N VAL A 341 -2.49 -3.96 -4.32
CA VAL A 341 -1.03 -4.15 -4.35
C VAL A 341 -0.63 -5.02 -5.54
N CYS A 342 -1.26 -6.19 -5.71
CA CYS A 342 -0.92 -7.10 -6.81
C CYS A 342 -1.17 -6.49 -8.19
N LEU A 343 -2.27 -5.77 -8.38
CA LEU A 343 -2.58 -5.12 -9.67
C LEU A 343 -1.63 -3.97 -9.96
N GLY A 344 -1.31 -3.16 -8.95
CA GLY A 344 -0.26 -2.15 -9.06
C GLY A 344 1.08 -2.79 -9.43
N ALA A 345 1.43 -3.90 -8.80
CA ALA A 345 2.67 -4.62 -9.08
C ALA A 345 2.72 -5.20 -10.50
N VAL A 346 1.62 -5.76 -11.03
CA VAL A 346 1.55 -6.21 -12.42
C VAL A 346 1.86 -5.05 -13.37
N ALA A 347 1.20 -3.91 -13.18
CA ALA A 347 1.43 -2.74 -14.01
C ALA A 347 2.88 -2.23 -13.87
N GLY A 348 3.43 -2.19 -12.65
CA GLY A 348 4.83 -1.82 -12.40
C GLY A 348 5.83 -2.76 -13.07
N CYS A 349 5.61 -4.08 -13.00
CA CYS A 349 6.48 -5.06 -13.67
C CYS A 349 6.42 -4.94 -15.20
N LEU A 350 5.21 -4.72 -15.75
CA LEU A 350 5.05 -4.52 -17.20
C LEU A 350 5.76 -3.26 -17.68
N LEU A 351 5.64 -2.15 -16.95
CA LEU A 351 6.34 -0.92 -17.27
C LEU A 351 7.86 -1.06 -17.12
N PHE A 352 8.33 -1.80 -16.11
CA PHE A 352 9.76 -2.06 -15.93
C PHE A 352 10.35 -2.87 -17.09
N ILE A 353 9.65 -3.93 -17.53
CA ILE A 353 10.07 -4.72 -18.69
C ILE A 353 10.02 -3.89 -19.96
N LEU A 354 8.98 -3.07 -20.14
CA LEU A 354 8.87 -2.18 -21.28
C LEU A 354 10.05 -1.20 -21.31
N HIS A 355 10.36 -0.56 -20.17
CA HIS A 355 11.49 0.36 -20.04
C HIS A 355 12.80 -0.30 -20.44
N HIS A 356 13.08 -1.50 -19.93
CA HIS A 356 14.30 -2.25 -20.26
C HIS A 356 14.40 -2.63 -21.75
N ILE A 357 13.27 -2.92 -22.41
CA ILE A 357 13.27 -3.20 -23.86
C ILE A 357 13.49 -1.92 -24.67
N THR A 358 12.92 -0.80 -24.23
CA THR A 358 12.96 0.46 -24.97
C THR A 358 14.24 1.27 -24.78
N SER A 359 14.97 1.06 -23.68
CA SER A 359 16.21 1.79 -23.38
C SER A 359 17.33 1.57 -24.40
N ASP A 360 17.28 0.45 -25.14
CA ASP A 360 18.27 0.11 -26.16
C ASP A 360 17.92 0.67 -27.56
N SER A 361 16.85 1.47 -27.69
CA SER A 361 16.37 1.98 -28.99
C SER A 361 16.41 3.50 -29.10
N ASP A 362 17.18 4.03 -30.07
CA ASP A 362 17.40 5.47 -30.34
C ASP A 362 16.18 6.16 -31.01
N ASN A 363 14.96 5.90 -30.54
CA ASN A 363 13.74 6.46 -31.13
C ASN A 363 13.23 7.67 -30.32
N ILE A 364 13.19 8.85 -30.95
CA ILE A 364 12.72 10.13 -30.37
C ILE A 364 11.30 10.05 -29.78
N PHE A 365 10.40 9.25 -30.38
CA PHE A 365 9.06 9.01 -29.83
C PHE A 365 9.09 8.16 -28.56
N LEU A 366 9.99 7.18 -28.48
CA LEU A 366 10.19 6.36 -27.29
C LEU A 366 10.85 7.16 -26.18
N ASP A 367 11.73 8.11 -26.48
CA ASP A 367 12.33 9.01 -25.48
C ASP A 367 11.30 9.87 -24.74
N SER A 368 10.27 10.37 -25.44
CA SER A 368 9.19 11.13 -24.81
C SER A 368 8.33 10.27 -23.88
N LEU A 369 8.11 9.00 -24.26
CA LEU A 369 7.43 7.99 -23.44
C LEU A 369 8.31 7.61 -22.25
N LEU A 370 9.59 7.35 -22.47
CA LEU A 370 10.61 7.04 -21.46
C LEU A 370 10.74 8.17 -20.43
N TYR A 371 10.76 9.44 -20.84
CA TYR A 371 10.80 10.57 -19.91
C TYR A 371 9.53 10.66 -19.04
N SER A 372 8.35 10.41 -19.63
CA SER A 372 7.09 10.34 -18.87
C SER A 372 7.05 9.13 -17.92
N LEU A 373 7.65 8.02 -18.34
CA LEU A 373 7.81 6.79 -17.58
C LEU A 373 8.79 6.99 -16.42
N ASP A 374 9.97 7.57 -16.63
CA ASP A 374 10.99 7.83 -15.61
C ASP A 374 10.49 8.77 -14.51
N SER A 375 9.63 9.74 -14.86
CA SER A 375 9.02 10.63 -13.87
C SER A 375 7.95 9.96 -13.00
N SER A 376 7.39 8.83 -13.46
CA SER A 376 6.24 8.14 -12.85
C SER A 376 6.66 6.84 -12.15
N LEU A 377 7.59 6.11 -12.75
CA LEU A 377 8.18 4.87 -12.27
C LEU A 377 8.96 5.07 -10.98
N ILE A 378 9.03 3.98 -10.24
CA ILE A 378 9.92 3.83 -9.11
C ILE A 378 11.35 3.93 -9.66
N ASN A 379 12.23 4.74 -9.06
CA ASN A 379 13.67 4.70 -9.37
C ASN A 379 14.08 3.23 -9.44
N ILE A 380 14.72 2.80 -10.53
CA ILE A 380 15.05 1.40 -10.85
C ILE A 380 15.62 0.66 -9.63
N ASP A 381 16.43 1.36 -8.84
CA ASP A 381 17.00 0.88 -7.58
C ASP A 381 15.93 0.49 -6.54
N SER A 382 15.03 1.41 -6.25
CA SER A 382 13.94 1.22 -5.28
C SER A 382 12.88 0.19 -5.70
N PHE A 383 12.78 -0.11 -7.01
CA PHE A 383 11.81 -1.09 -7.51
C PHE A 383 12.18 -2.52 -7.09
N GLY A 384 13.47 -2.85 -7.10
CA GLY A 384 13.92 -4.18 -6.68
C GLY A 384 13.59 -4.50 -5.22
N TYR A 385 13.71 -3.53 -4.31
CA TYR A 385 13.27 -3.71 -2.92
C TYR A 385 11.76 -3.92 -2.79
N PHE A 386 10.95 -3.26 -3.63
CA PHE A 386 9.51 -3.53 -3.70
C PHE A 386 9.21 -4.95 -4.17
N LEU A 387 9.91 -5.45 -5.19
CA LEU A 387 9.74 -6.83 -5.70
C LEU A 387 10.06 -7.87 -4.62
N VAL A 388 11.14 -7.69 -3.85
CA VAL A 388 11.51 -8.56 -2.72
C VAL A 388 10.38 -8.65 -1.69
N MET A 389 9.74 -7.53 -1.37
CA MET A 389 8.61 -7.49 -0.43
C MET A 389 7.31 -8.07 -1.01
N LEU A 390 7.15 -8.05 -2.33
CA LEU A 390 5.94 -8.55 -3.00
C LEU A 390 5.88 -10.08 -3.02
N ILE A 391 7.02 -10.77 -3.18
CA ILE A 391 7.08 -12.23 -3.35
C ILE A 391 6.35 -13.00 -2.23
N PRO A 392 6.64 -12.75 -0.92
CA PRO A 392 5.93 -13.41 0.17
C PRO A 392 4.40 -13.23 0.11
N ILE A 393 3.96 -12.02 -0.26
CA ILE A 393 2.53 -11.67 -0.34
C ILE A 393 1.84 -12.45 -1.46
N CYS A 394 2.48 -12.52 -2.65
CA CYS A 394 1.99 -13.29 -3.78
C CYS A 394 1.90 -14.79 -3.46
N LEU A 395 2.92 -15.35 -2.78
CA LEU A 395 2.93 -16.76 -2.37
C LEU A 395 1.82 -17.08 -1.35
N ALA A 396 1.58 -16.20 -0.38
CA ALA A 396 0.48 -16.34 0.57
C ALA A 396 -0.88 -16.34 -0.13
N LEU A 397 -1.10 -15.38 -1.04
CA LEU A 397 -2.34 -15.31 -1.82
C LEU A 397 -2.53 -16.55 -2.68
N PHE A 398 -1.49 -17.02 -3.38
CA PHE A 398 -1.55 -18.20 -4.23
C PHE A 398 -2.04 -19.43 -3.47
N LYS A 399 -1.59 -19.59 -2.22
CA LYS A 399 -1.96 -20.71 -1.36
C LYS A 399 -3.39 -20.65 -0.81
N ILE A 400 -3.87 -19.44 -0.49
CA ILE A 400 -5.20 -19.22 0.08
C ILE A 400 -6.31 -19.42 -0.96
N ARG A 401 -6.03 -19.12 -2.23
CA ARG A 401 -7.05 -19.14 -3.28
C ARG A 401 -7.46 -20.53 -3.72
N LYS A 402 -8.74 -20.65 -4.10
CA LYS A 402 -9.33 -21.88 -4.65
C LYS A 402 -9.60 -21.79 -6.15
N ARG A 403 -9.95 -20.62 -6.67
CA ARG A 403 -10.29 -20.41 -8.10
C ARG A 403 -9.04 -20.54 -8.99
N ARG A 404 -9.15 -21.31 -10.07
CA ARG A 404 -8.04 -21.56 -11.01
C ARG A 404 -7.58 -20.29 -11.74
N SER A 405 -8.50 -19.44 -12.17
CA SER A 405 -8.18 -18.18 -12.86
C SER A 405 -7.37 -17.22 -11.98
N GLU A 406 -7.78 -17.04 -10.72
CA GLU A 406 -7.06 -16.21 -9.75
C GLU A 406 -5.66 -16.78 -9.46
N LYS A 407 -5.52 -18.11 -9.41
CA LYS A 407 -4.20 -18.76 -9.25
C LYS A 407 -3.29 -18.57 -10.46
N ALA A 408 -3.84 -18.68 -11.67
CA ALA A 408 -3.09 -18.46 -12.90
C ALA A 408 -2.56 -17.02 -12.95
N GLY A 409 -3.40 -16.02 -12.65
CA GLY A 409 -2.98 -14.62 -12.60
C GLY A 409 -1.89 -14.36 -11.54
N LEU A 410 -1.99 -14.98 -10.37
CA LEU A 410 -0.95 -14.87 -9.33
C LEU A 410 0.34 -15.59 -9.72
N LEU A 411 0.27 -16.71 -10.44
CA LEU A 411 1.43 -17.41 -10.96
C LEU A 411 2.15 -16.55 -11.99
N VAL A 412 1.42 -15.94 -12.93
CA VAL A 412 1.97 -14.99 -13.89
C VAL A 412 2.67 -13.85 -13.16
N LEU A 413 2.06 -13.26 -12.12
CA LEU A 413 2.70 -12.21 -11.33
C LEU A 413 3.98 -12.70 -10.65
N ILE A 414 4.00 -13.90 -10.07
CA ILE A 414 5.22 -14.46 -9.45
C ILE A 414 6.33 -14.61 -10.51
N VAL A 415 6.01 -15.17 -11.68
CA VAL A 415 6.97 -15.33 -12.77
C VAL A 415 7.50 -13.97 -13.21
N MET A 416 6.62 -12.99 -13.44
CA MET A 416 7.02 -11.63 -13.82
C MET A 416 7.94 -10.99 -12.77
N THR A 417 7.65 -11.17 -11.48
CA THR A 417 8.50 -10.60 -10.41
C THR A 417 9.88 -11.24 -10.36
N VAL A 418 9.98 -12.55 -10.60
CA VAL A 418 11.26 -13.26 -10.67
C VAL A 418 12.05 -12.80 -11.89
N VAL A 419 11.39 -12.65 -13.05
CA VAL A 419 12.00 -12.14 -14.27
C VAL A 419 12.53 -10.72 -14.05
N CYS A 420 11.76 -9.82 -13.44
CA CYS A 420 12.22 -8.46 -13.14
C CYS A 420 13.42 -8.42 -12.17
N ILE A 421 13.49 -9.34 -11.19
CA ILE A 421 14.65 -9.44 -10.29
C ILE A 421 15.89 -9.90 -11.04
N ILE A 422 15.75 -10.84 -11.98
CA ILE A 422 16.86 -11.34 -12.80
C ILE A 422 17.36 -10.24 -13.74
N ILE A 423 16.45 -9.52 -14.42
CA ILE A 423 16.79 -8.40 -15.32
C ILE A 423 17.57 -7.30 -14.60
N LYS A 424 17.32 -7.12 -13.29
CA LYS A 424 17.99 -6.07 -12.52
C LYS A 424 19.49 -6.33 -12.30
N GLU A 425 19.94 -7.57 -12.42
CA GLU A 425 21.34 -7.97 -12.25
C GLU A 425 21.99 -7.61 -10.89
N ASP A 426 21.19 -7.28 -9.86
CA ASP A 426 21.68 -6.93 -8.51
C ASP A 426 21.79 -8.14 -7.57
N SER A 427 23.01 -8.40 -7.08
CA SER A 427 23.35 -9.47 -6.13
C SER A 427 22.55 -9.43 -4.83
N ILE A 428 22.43 -8.23 -4.25
CA ILE A 428 21.76 -7.96 -2.98
C ILE A 428 20.26 -8.23 -3.08
N ILE A 429 19.67 -7.94 -4.24
CA ILE A 429 18.22 -8.03 -4.45
C ILE A 429 17.83 -9.48 -4.71
N PHE A 430 18.65 -10.21 -5.46
CA PHE A 430 18.47 -11.63 -5.63
C PHE A 430 18.60 -12.40 -4.31
N THR A 431 19.67 -12.13 -3.54
CA THR A 431 19.89 -12.79 -2.23
C THR A 431 18.81 -12.42 -1.23
N SER A 432 18.40 -11.16 -1.16
CA SER A 432 17.30 -10.75 -0.27
C SER A 432 15.94 -11.34 -0.67
N ALA A 433 15.66 -11.51 -1.96
CA ALA A 433 14.47 -12.25 -2.42
C ALA A 433 14.48 -13.69 -1.91
N PHE A 434 15.62 -14.39 -2.01
CA PHE A 434 15.75 -15.77 -1.51
C PHE A 434 15.51 -15.86 0.00
N ILE A 435 16.11 -14.96 0.79
CA ILE A 435 15.93 -14.90 2.24
C ILE A 435 14.45 -14.57 2.57
N ALA A 436 13.79 -13.70 1.81
CA ALA A 436 12.38 -13.38 2.01
C ALA A 436 11.46 -14.60 1.87
N VAL A 437 11.70 -15.45 0.85
CA VAL A 437 10.94 -16.69 0.66
C VAL A 437 11.25 -17.71 1.77
N PHE A 438 12.51 -17.77 2.22
CA PHE A 438 12.90 -18.62 3.35
C PHE A 438 12.14 -18.26 4.62
N ILE A 439 12.17 -16.98 5.02
CA ILE A 439 11.49 -16.50 6.23
C ILE A 439 9.98 -16.73 6.13
N TYR A 440 9.36 -16.42 4.98
CA TYR A 440 7.94 -16.69 4.74
C TYR A 440 7.61 -18.17 4.94
N SER A 441 8.41 -19.06 4.36
CA SER A 441 8.19 -20.50 4.46
C SER A 441 8.25 -20.97 5.91
N VAL A 442 9.25 -20.52 6.68
CA VAL A 442 9.41 -20.86 8.10
C VAL A 442 8.13 -20.56 8.90
N PHE A 443 7.59 -19.34 8.77
CA PHE A 443 6.38 -18.94 9.50
C PHE A 443 5.10 -19.58 8.95
N ALA A 444 4.99 -19.72 7.62
CA ALA A 444 3.78 -20.23 6.97
C ALA A 444 3.52 -21.72 7.27
N PHE A 445 4.58 -22.54 7.30
CA PHE A 445 4.46 -23.99 7.45
C PHE A 445 4.75 -24.49 8.87
N LYS A 446 5.27 -23.63 9.77
CA LYS A 446 5.62 -23.96 11.16
C LYS A 446 6.57 -25.16 11.28
N LYS A 447 7.45 -25.33 10.29
CA LYS A 447 8.39 -26.45 10.21
C LYS A 447 9.81 -25.97 9.87
N PRO A 448 10.45 -25.18 10.76
CA PRO A 448 11.70 -24.50 10.48
C PRO A 448 12.80 -25.44 9.97
N ILE A 449 12.95 -26.61 10.59
CA ILE A 449 14.07 -27.52 10.34
C ILE A 449 13.97 -28.19 8.96
N THR A 450 12.79 -28.66 8.57
CA THR A 450 12.60 -29.20 7.21
C THR A 450 12.82 -28.15 6.14
N ILE A 451 12.43 -26.90 6.43
CA ILE A 451 12.53 -25.79 5.48
C ILE A 451 13.99 -25.38 5.34
N PHE A 452 14.73 -25.32 6.44
CA PHE A 452 16.18 -25.11 6.42
C PHE A 452 16.89 -26.16 5.58
N ALA A 453 16.57 -27.44 5.75
CA ALA A 453 17.16 -28.51 4.93
C ALA A 453 16.85 -28.34 3.43
N ILE A 454 15.61 -28.00 3.08
CA ILE A 454 15.20 -27.76 1.68
C ILE A 454 15.93 -26.55 1.10
N PHE A 455 15.97 -25.43 1.83
CA PHE A 455 16.63 -24.21 1.36
C PHE A 455 18.15 -24.36 1.29
N ALA A 456 18.78 -25.09 2.21
CA ALA A 456 20.20 -25.42 2.14
C ALA A 456 20.52 -26.26 0.89
N PHE A 457 19.66 -27.24 0.57
CA PHE A 457 19.80 -28.03 -0.66
C PHE A 457 19.61 -27.17 -1.92
N ILE A 458 18.60 -26.29 -1.95
CA ILE A 458 18.37 -25.37 -3.07
C ILE A 458 19.55 -24.42 -3.24
N PHE A 459 20.05 -23.83 -2.14
CA PHE A 459 21.20 -22.93 -2.17
C PHE A 459 22.43 -23.64 -2.73
N TRP A 460 22.70 -24.87 -2.29
CA TRP A 460 23.80 -25.68 -2.80
C TRP A 460 23.64 -26.01 -4.29
N ALA A 461 22.44 -26.37 -4.73
CA ALA A 461 22.15 -26.64 -6.13
C ALA A 461 22.31 -25.39 -7.01
N VAL A 462 21.84 -24.23 -6.55
CA VAL A 462 21.99 -22.95 -7.26
C VAL A 462 23.47 -22.56 -7.34
N TYR A 463 24.22 -22.65 -6.24
CA TYR A 463 25.65 -22.38 -6.21
C TYR A 463 26.43 -23.29 -7.18
N PHE A 464 26.05 -24.56 -7.29
CA PHE A 464 26.68 -25.50 -8.22
C PHE A 464 26.32 -25.24 -9.69
N LEU A 465 25.08 -24.80 -9.98
CA LEU A 465 24.63 -24.45 -11.33
C LEU A 465 25.17 -23.11 -11.84
N LEU A 466 25.63 -22.25 -10.91
CA LEU A 466 26.03 -20.87 -11.17
C LEU A 466 27.16 -20.67 -12.19
N PRO A 467 28.30 -21.40 -12.14
CA PRO A 467 29.41 -21.20 -13.08
C PRO A 467 29.05 -21.54 -14.53
N PHE A 468 27.93 -22.24 -14.76
CA PHE A 468 27.45 -22.60 -16.10
C PHE A 468 26.52 -21.55 -16.72
N ILE A 469 26.16 -20.49 -15.98
CA ILE A 469 25.22 -19.47 -16.43
C ILE A 469 25.92 -18.09 -16.44
N PRO A 470 26.39 -17.60 -17.60
CA PRO A 470 27.24 -16.41 -17.68
C PRO A 470 26.59 -15.12 -17.16
N PHE A 471 25.26 -14.98 -17.25
CA PHE A 471 24.54 -13.82 -16.68
C PHE A 471 24.44 -13.88 -15.14
N MET A 472 24.40 -15.08 -14.54
CA MET A 472 24.35 -15.25 -13.08
C MET A 472 25.72 -15.07 -12.41
N ASN A 473 26.81 -15.21 -13.17
CA ASN A 473 28.17 -15.06 -12.64
C ASN A 473 28.45 -13.62 -12.18
N LYS A 474 27.88 -12.61 -12.87
CA LYS A 474 27.96 -11.20 -12.46
C LYS A 474 27.23 -10.90 -11.15
N ILE A 475 26.14 -11.62 -10.88
CA ILE A 475 25.30 -11.46 -9.68
C ILE A 475 26.01 -11.95 -8.40
N TYR A 476 27.08 -12.75 -8.50
CA TYR A 476 27.79 -13.28 -7.32
C TYR A 476 29.23 -12.79 -7.17
N ILE A 477 29.70 -11.87 -8.02
CA ILE A 477 30.90 -11.09 -7.74
C ILE A 477 30.53 -10.14 -6.59
N ILE A 478 30.81 -10.58 -5.37
CA ILE A 478 30.66 -9.76 -4.17
C ILE A 478 31.66 -8.61 -4.29
N ASN A 479 31.22 -7.48 -4.80
CA ASN A 479 31.92 -6.23 -4.57
C ASN A 479 31.83 -5.96 -3.06
N SER A 480 32.91 -6.26 -2.36
CA SER A 480 33.08 -5.95 -0.95
C SER A 480 33.04 -4.44 -0.76
N VAL A 481 31.86 -3.89 -0.48
CA VAL A 481 31.73 -2.48 -0.12
C VAL A 481 30.96 -2.40 1.19
N ASN A 482 31.73 -2.23 2.26
CA ASN A 482 31.55 -1.21 3.29
C ASN A 482 32.62 -1.48 4.34
N ALA A 483 33.84 -0.94 4.12
CA ALA A 483 34.71 -0.67 5.25
C ALA A 483 33.92 0.26 6.17
N VAL A 484 33.74 -0.13 7.43
CA VAL A 484 33.14 0.75 8.44
C VAL A 484 33.99 2.01 8.47
N ASN A 485 33.47 3.10 7.92
CA ASN A 485 34.16 4.38 7.95
C ASN A 485 34.23 4.80 9.42
N ASN A 486 35.43 4.74 10.01
CA ASN A 486 35.70 5.15 11.39
C ASN A 486 35.13 6.56 11.70
N ASP A 487 35.01 7.40 10.68
CA ASP A 487 34.45 8.75 10.75
C ASP A 487 32.95 8.79 11.07
N ILE A 488 32.16 7.82 10.57
CA ILE A 488 30.73 7.70 10.89
C ILE A 488 30.58 7.29 12.36
N GLY A 489 31.40 6.36 12.84
CA GLY A 489 31.41 5.95 14.25
C GLY A 489 31.73 7.12 15.19
N ARG A 490 32.70 7.96 14.83
CA ARG A 490 33.02 9.19 15.57
C ARG A 490 31.86 10.18 15.58
N LEU A 491 31.16 10.34 14.45
CA LEU A 491 29.99 11.20 14.33
C LEU A 491 28.78 10.71 15.14
N ILE A 492 28.53 9.41 15.16
CA ILE A 492 27.49 8.81 16.01
C ILE A 492 27.82 9.04 17.48
N PHE A 493 29.08 8.91 17.88
CA PHE A 493 29.48 9.10 19.28
C PHE A 493 29.36 10.57 19.73
N THR A 494 29.75 11.53 18.89
CA THR A 494 29.67 12.96 19.23
C THR A 494 28.24 13.48 19.32
N PHE A 495 27.33 12.96 18.49
CA PHE A 495 25.92 13.41 18.44
C PHE A 495 24.91 12.36 18.96
N LEU A 496 25.35 11.44 19.82
CA LEU A 496 24.56 10.27 20.25
C LEU A 496 23.22 10.65 20.92
N LEU A 497 23.19 11.74 21.70
CA LEU A 497 22.02 12.16 22.47
C LEU A 497 21.11 13.13 21.71
N SER A 498 21.68 14.12 21.01
CA SER A 498 20.92 15.20 20.38
C SER A 498 20.56 14.95 18.92
N GLY A 499 21.36 14.13 18.21
CA GLY A 499 21.32 14.05 16.75
C GLY A 499 21.78 15.35 16.07
N ILE A 500 21.90 15.29 14.74
CA ILE A 500 22.37 16.41 13.89
C ILE A 500 21.22 17.10 13.16
N GLY A 501 20.06 16.43 13.03
CA GLY A 501 18.93 16.89 12.22
C GLY A 501 18.76 16.10 10.92
N MET A 502 17.61 16.26 10.26
CA MET A 502 17.27 15.55 9.03
C MET A 502 17.90 16.17 7.78
N GLY A 503 18.21 15.34 6.78
CA GLY A 503 18.66 15.77 5.45
C GLY A 503 20.17 15.76 5.26
N ASP A 504 20.58 15.64 3.99
CA ASP A 504 21.98 15.34 3.65
C ASP A 504 22.89 16.56 3.88
N GLN A 505 22.37 17.78 3.75
CA GLN A 505 23.09 19.02 4.11
C GLN A 505 23.48 19.08 5.59
N MET A 506 22.57 18.66 6.49
CA MET A 506 22.88 18.64 7.93
C MET A 506 23.92 17.57 8.22
N LEU A 507 23.85 16.42 7.53
CA LEU A 507 24.84 15.35 7.67
C LEU A 507 26.24 15.78 7.20
N ILE A 508 26.33 16.46 6.05
CA ILE A 508 27.59 17.06 5.55
C ILE A 508 28.11 18.09 6.57
N SER A 509 27.23 18.94 7.12
CA SER A 509 27.64 19.93 8.13
C SER A 509 28.17 19.27 9.41
N GLY A 510 27.61 18.12 9.80
CA GLY A 510 28.08 17.33 10.93
C GLY A 510 29.45 16.68 10.68
N LEU A 511 29.66 16.15 9.48
CA LEU A 511 30.97 15.60 9.06
C LEU A 511 32.05 16.68 9.01
N ASN A 512 31.74 17.85 8.46
CA ASN A 512 32.65 19.00 8.42
C ASN A 512 33.08 19.46 9.82
N ARG A 513 32.18 19.39 10.82
CA ARG A 513 32.53 19.73 12.22
C ARG A 513 33.51 18.76 12.86
N ILE A 514 33.59 17.53 12.36
CA ILE A 514 34.48 16.47 12.87
C ILE A 514 35.79 16.42 12.07
N GLY A 515 35.89 17.21 10.99
CA GLY A 515 37.05 17.21 10.09
C GLY A 515 37.15 15.95 9.23
N ALA A 516 36.03 15.25 9.00
CA ALA A 516 35.97 14.05 8.17
C ALA A 516 35.81 14.39 6.68
N ASN A 517 36.29 13.51 5.80
CA ASN A 517 36.10 13.66 4.35
C ASN A 517 34.61 13.54 3.97
N ASN A 518 34.16 14.36 3.01
CA ASN A 518 32.76 14.47 2.55
C ASN A 518 32.17 13.20 1.86
N ASN A 519 32.83 12.04 1.96
CA ASN A 519 32.36 10.82 1.34
C ASN A 519 31.32 10.14 2.23
N ILE A 520 30.06 10.48 1.99
CA ILE A 520 28.88 9.80 2.53
C ILE A 520 28.68 8.50 1.75
N ASN A 521 29.59 7.54 1.91
CA ASN A 521 29.37 6.22 1.35
C ASN A 521 28.45 5.43 2.31
N SER A 522 27.23 5.18 1.82
CA SER A 522 26.24 4.18 2.28
C SER A 522 26.14 3.95 3.80
N LEU A 523 25.56 4.93 4.52
CA LEU A 523 25.07 4.71 5.88
C LEU A 523 23.97 3.64 5.89
N GLY A 524 24.00 2.75 6.88
CA GLY A 524 22.86 1.88 7.17
C GLY A 524 21.66 2.68 7.69
N LEU A 525 20.45 2.10 7.62
CA LEU A 525 19.23 2.76 8.13
C LEU A 525 19.38 3.10 9.63
N TYR A 526 19.86 2.17 10.45
CA TYR A 526 19.99 2.39 11.89
C TYR A 526 21.04 3.46 12.22
N GLU A 527 22.15 3.47 11.49
CA GLU A 527 23.17 4.51 11.60
C GLU A 527 22.59 5.88 11.21
N LYS A 528 21.78 5.94 10.16
CA LYS A 528 21.10 7.17 9.77
C LYS A 528 20.11 7.66 10.84
N LEU A 529 19.37 6.76 11.50
CA LEU A 529 18.50 7.17 12.61
C LEU A 529 19.29 7.70 13.80
N LEU A 530 20.41 7.06 14.14
CA LEU A 530 21.29 7.52 15.21
C LEU A 530 21.89 8.89 14.90
N THR A 531 22.36 9.10 13.67
CA THR A 531 22.96 10.39 13.27
C THR A 531 21.92 11.51 13.20
N GLN A 532 20.70 11.24 12.73
CA GLN A 532 19.66 12.27 12.58
C GLN A 532 19.00 12.67 13.89
N GLY A 533 18.65 11.71 14.76
CA GLY A 533 17.84 11.96 15.96
C GLY A 533 18.37 11.32 17.24
N GLY A 534 19.59 10.76 17.21
CA GLY A 534 20.22 10.14 18.37
C GLY A 534 19.58 8.82 18.80
N ILE A 535 20.01 8.35 19.98
CA ILE A 535 19.58 7.07 20.55
C ILE A 535 18.08 7.01 20.85
N PHE A 536 17.46 8.14 21.20
CA PHE A 536 16.02 8.20 21.48
C PHE A 536 15.19 7.98 20.22
N PHE A 537 15.63 8.53 19.08
CA PHE A 537 14.92 8.34 17.81
C PHE A 537 14.96 6.88 17.36
N LEU A 538 16.13 6.24 17.47
CA LEU A 538 16.26 4.81 17.21
C LEU A 538 15.44 3.98 18.20
N ALA A 539 15.47 4.29 19.50
CA ALA A 539 14.74 3.55 20.52
C ALA A 539 13.23 3.56 20.27
N VAL A 540 12.65 4.72 19.95
CA VAL A 540 11.23 4.85 19.64
C VAL A 540 10.85 4.10 18.36
N PHE A 541 11.71 4.14 17.34
CA PHE A 541 11.52 3.33 16.13
C PHE A 541 11.51 1.83 16.44
N VAL A 542 12.53 1.32 17.15
CA VAL A 542 12.63 -0.10 17.52
C VAL A 542 11.45 -0.55 18.35
N LEU A 543 11.00 0.27 19.32
CA LEU A 543 9.81 -0.01 20.12
C LEU A 543 8.54 -0.07 19.25
N ALA A 544 8.35 0.90 18.33
CA ALA A 544 7.21 0.89 17.42
C ALA A 544 7.16 -0.40 16.58
N VAL A 545 8.30 -0.79 15.99
CA VAL A 545 8.40 -2.01 15.20
C VAL A 545 8.22 -3.26 16.05
N PHE A 546 8.76 -3.28 17.27
CA PHE A 546 8.60 -4.40 18.21
C PHE A 546 7.13 -4.66 18.53
N PHE A 547 6.35 -3.63 18.90
CA PHE A 547 4.92 -3.79 19.17
C PHE A 547 4.12 -4.19 17.92
N ILE A 548 4.53 -3.75 16.73
CA ILE A 548 3.92 -4.20 15.47
C ILE A 548 4.23 -5.68 15.23
N LEU A 549 5.48 -6.12 15.40
CA LEU A 549 5.89 -7.51 15.27
C LEU A 549 5.15 -8.41 16.26
N GLN A 550 4.97 -7.95 17.49
CA GLN A 550 4.20 -8.67 18.52
C GLN A 550 2.78 -8.99 18.06
N ARG A 551 2.14 -8.08 17.32
CA ARG A 551 0.82 -8.30 16.71
C ARG A 551 0.85 -9.36 15.62
N VAL A 552 1.88 -9.37 14.78
CA VAL A 552 1.97 -10.37 13.71
C VAL A 552 2.23 -11.76 14.30
N PHE A 553 3.11 -11.85 15.29
CA PHE A 553 3.42 -13.11 15.96
C PHE A 553 2.19 -13.68 16.69
N TYR A 554 1.40 -12.82 17.35
CA TYR A 554 0.09 -13.20 17.86
C TYR A 554 -0.76 -13.85 16.75
N CYS A 555 -0.87 -13.20 15.60
CA CYS A 555 -1.66 -13.72 14.48
C CYS A 555 -1.10 -15.04 13.89
N ASN A 556 0.21 -15.21 13.85
CA ASN A 556 0.82 -16.44 13.31
C ASN A 556 0.66 -17.63 14.26
N PHE A 557 0.86 -17.41 15.56
CA PHE A 557 0.93 -18.51 16.51
C PHE A 557 -0.39 -18.81 17.22
N LYS A 558 -1.21 -17.80 17.55
CA LYS A 558 -2.48 -17.98 18.29
C LYS A 558 -3.70 -18.09 17.40
N CYS A 559 -3.73 -17.49 16.20
CA CYS A 559 -4.91 -17.56 15.35
C CYS A 559 -5.10 -18.94 14.71
N ASN A 560 -6.27 -19.54 14.92
CA ASN A 560 -6.66 -20.80 14.28
C ASN A 560 -7.08 -20.64 12.81
N ASN A 561 -7.31 -19.40 12.33
CA ASN A 561 -7.71 -19.17 10.94
C ASN A 561 -6.52 -19.31 9.98
N ILE A 562 -6.48 -20.43 9.27
CA ILE A 562 -5.44 -20.80 8.30
C ILE A 562 -5.16 -19.68 7.28
N LYS A 563 -6.20 -18.96 6.82
CA LYS A 563 -6.04 -17.91 5.81
C LYS A 563 -5.30 -16.70 6.36
N ILE A 564 -5.66 -16.27 7.56
CA ILE A 564 -5.04 -15.14 8.25
C ILE A 564 -3.58 -15.49 8.54
N ASN A 565 -3.31 -16.72 9.02
CA ASN A 565 -1.96 -17.19 9.30
C ASN A 565 -1.01 -17.09 8.09
N TYR A 566 -1.44 -17.51 6.89
CA TYR A 566 -0.58 -17.36 5.70
C TYR A 566 -0.31 -15.90 5.32
N ILE A 567 -1.31 -15.03 5.48
CA ILE A 567 -1.14 -13.59 5.19
C ILE A 567 -0.23 -12.94 6.23
N SER A 568 -0.41 -13.25 7.51
CA SER A 568 0.44 -12.74 8.59
C SER A 568 1.87 -13.27 8.47
N ALA A 569 2.07 -14.52 8.02
CA ALA A 569 3.38 -15.08 7.74
C ALA A 569 4.11 -14.31 6.62
N ALA A 570 3.39 -13.90 5.57
CA ALA A 570 3.96 -13.05 4.51
C ALA A 570 4.39 -11.70 5.06
N PHE A 571 3.53 -11.02 5.83
CA PHE A 571 3.88 -9.72 6.41
C PHE A 571 5.01 -9.81 7.45
N THR A 572 5.12 -10.89 8.24
CA THR A 572 6.31 -11.11 9.08
C THR A 572 7.57 -11.19 8.25
N ALA A 573 7.55 -11.92 7.14
CA ALA A 573 8.71 -12.06 6.28
C ALA A 573 9.14 -10.70 5.71
N VAL A 574 8.17 -9.90 5.26
CA VAL A 574 8.44 -8.56 4.72
C VAL A 574 9.05 -7.63 5.78
N ILE A 575 8.51 -7.59 7.00
CA ILE A 575 9.04 -6.73 8.07
C ILE A 575 10.44 -7.17 8.49
N ILE A 576 10.67 -8.48 8.68
CA ILE A 576 11.99 -8.98 9.08
C ILE A 576 13.02 -8.73 7.97
N MET A 577 12.66 -8.95 6.70
CA MET A 577 13.53 -8.65 5.57
C MET A 577 13.88 -7.17 5.47
N PHE A 578 12.91 -6.29 5.72
CA PHE A 578 13.14 -4.86 5.78
C PHE A 578 14.18 -4.51 6.85
N LEU A 579 14.05 -5.10 8.04
CA LEU A 579 14.98 -4.86 9.15
C LEU A 579 16.39 -5.39 8.87
N ILE A 580 16.51 -6.54 8.20
CA ILE A 580 17.80 -7.13 7.80
C ILE A 580 18.49 -6.23 6.76
N LEU A 581 17.75 -5.81 5.72
CA LEU A 581 18.28 -4.90 4.69
C LEU A 581 18.68 -3.54 5.28
N GLY A 582 17.92 -3.04 6.26
CA GLY A 582 18.22 -1.80 6.96
C GLY A 582 19.53 -1.81 7.77
N ILE A 583 20.14 -2.98 8.03
CA ILE A 583 21.46 -3.05 8.67
C ILE A 583 22.53 -2.51 7.73
N GLY A 584 22.47 -2.88 6.44
CA GLY A 584 23.50 -2.53 5.46
C GLY A 584 23.18 -1.31 4.60
N TYR A 585 21.90 -0.97 4.40
CA TYR A 585 21.47 0.05 3.45
C TYR A 585 20.48 1.04 4.06
N ASP A 586 20.59 2.31 3.65
CA ASP A 586 19.56 3.31 3.93
C ASP A 586 18.31 3.09 3.09
N MET A 587 17.45 2.19 3.56
CA MET A 587 16.16 1.92 2.93
C MET A 587 15.21 3.13 2.92
N TRP A 588 15.49 4.17 3.72
CA TRP A 588 14.67 5.39 3.83
C TRP A 588 15.20 6.56 3.02
N GLU A 589 16.26 6.35 2.24
CA GLU A 589 16.63 7.25 1.15
C GLU A 589 15.46 7.42 0.19
N TYR A 590 14.86 6.31 -0.21
CA TYR A 590 13.70 6.29 -1.09
C TYR A 590 12.40 6.41 -0.29
N LEU A 591 11.78 7.59 -0.35
CA LEU A 591 10.50 7.90 0.33
C LEU A 591 9.37 6.90 0.01
N ARG A 592 9.40 6.28 -1.17
CA ARG A 592 8.42 5.25 -1.57
C ARG A 592 8.55 3.98 -0.73
N ILE A 593 9.77 3.49 -0.53
CA ILE A 593 10.05 2.31 0.29
C ILE A 593 9.62 2.58 1.73
N TYR A 594 9.89 3.78 2.24
CA TYR A 594 9.40 4.22 3.54
C TYR A 594 7.86 4.15 3.63
N MET A 595 7.13 4.61 2.61
CA MET A 595 5.67 4.48 2.57
C MET A 595 5.23 3.01 2.55
N LEU A 596 5.88 2.16 1.74
CA LEU A 596 5.56 0.73 1.65
C LEU A 596 5.74 0.01 3.00
N PHE A 597 6.80 0.34 3.73
CA PHE A 597 7.04 -0.17 5.07
C PHE A 597 5.84 0.15 5.99
N TRP A 598 5.38 1.40 6.00
CA TRP A 598 4.22 1.81 6.80
C TRP A 598 2.89 1.24 6.30
N ILE A 599 2.75 0.98 4.99
CA ILE A 599 1.61 0.24 4.43
C ILE A 599 1.57 -1.18 5.02
N VAL A 600 2.70 -1.88 5.01
CA VAL A 600 2.81 -3.25 5.55
C VAL A 600 2.52 -3.27 7.05
N CYS A 601 3.14 -2.37 7.82
CA CYS A 601 2.90 -2.22 9.25
C CYS A 601 1.43 -1.90 9.57
N GLY A 602 0.80 -1.04 8.77
CA GLY A 602 -0.62 -0.70 8.90
C GLY A 602 -1.51 -1.91 8.61
N MET A 603 -1.19 -2.68 7.57
CA MET A 603 -1.93 -3.90 7.19
C MET A 603 -1.87 -4.97 8.29
N VAL A 604 -0.72 -5.14 8.93
CA VAL A 604 -0.57 -6.01 10.11
C VAL A 604 -1.52 -5.59 11.23
N SER A 605 -1.51 -4.30 11.56
CA SER A 605 -2.38 -3.73 12.59
C SER A 605 -3.86 -3.95 12.25
N ALA A 606 -4.24 -3.71 11.00
CA ALA A 606 -5.60 -3.97 10.51
C ALA A 606 -6.00 -5.44 10.60
N ILE A 607 -5.13 -6.38 10.23
CA ILE A 607 -5.41 -7.83 10.31
C ILE A 607 -5.71 -8.24 11.75
N LYS A 608 -4.89 -7.82 12.72
CA LYS A 608 -5.17 -8.10 14.14
C LYS A 608 -6.50 -7.49 14.57
N ASN A 609 -6.75 -6.23 14.22
CA ASN A 609 -7.99 -5.53 14.56
C ASN A 609 -9.24 -6.20 13.98
N VAL A 610 -9.17 -6.72 12.75
CA VAL A 610 -10.27 -7.46 12.11
C VAL A 610 -10.47 -8.81 12.78
N HIS A 611 -9.37 -9.51 13.10
CA HIS A 611 -9.44 -10.79 13.79
C HIS A 611 -10.13 -10.66 15.15
N GLU A 612 -9.70 -9.72 16.00
CA GLU A 612 -10.32 -9.47 17.30
C GLU A 612 -11.82 -9.20 17.16
N ARG A 613 -12.23 -8.32 16.21
CA ARG A 613 -13.66 -8.05 15.96
C ARG A 613 -14.43 -9.30 15.57
N SER A 614 -13.83 -10.18 14.76
CA SER A 614 -14.46 -11.44 14.36
C SER A 614 -14.63 -12.42 15.51
N VAL A 615 -13.72 -12.41 16.49
CA VAL A 615 -13.80 -13.22 17.71
C VAL A 615 -14.90 -12.67 18.62
N TYR A 616 -14.92 -11.36 18.89
CA TYR A 616 -15.96 -10.72 19.70
C TYR A 616 -17.38 -10.94 19.15
N LEU A 617 -17.57 -10.87 17.83
CA LEU A 617 -18.88 -11.13 17.21
C LEU A 617 -19.31 -12.60 17.33
N ARG A 618 -18.36 -13.54 17.36
CA ARG A 618 -18.68 -14.96 17.56
C ARG A 618 -19.08 -15.24 18.99
N GLU A 619 -18.35 -14.68 19.95
CA GLU A 619 -18.63 -14.84 21.38
C GLU A 619 -19.97 -14.19 21.78
N GLY A 620 -20.29 -13.01 21.22
CA GLY A 620 -21.58 -12.35 21.45
C GLY A 620 -22.78 -13.09 20.85
N ASN A 621 -22.62 -13.73 19.69
CA ASN A 621 -23.69 -14.54 19.10
C ASN A 621 -23.92 -15.85 19.89
N THR A 622 -22.88 -16.43 20.49
CA THR A 622 -23.03 -17.64 21.33
C THR A 622 -23.69 -17.35 22.68
N SER A 623 -23.68 -16.11 23.18
CA SER A 623 -24.42 -15.72 24.39
C SER A 623 -25.90 -15.44 24.12
N ASP A 624 -26.27 -15.05 22.89
CA ASP A 624 -27.67 -14.78 22.51
C ASP A 624 -28.43 -16.05 22.08
N GLU A 625 -27.74 -17.14 21.73
CA GLU A 625 -28.35 -18.47 21.48
C GLU A 625 -28.49 -19.32 22.77
N GLY A 626 -28.15 -18.74 23.93
CA GLY A 626 -28.23 -19.38 25.26
C GLY A 626 -29.30 -18.80 26.19
N ILE A 627 -30.26 -18.04 25.65
CA ILE A 627 -31.49 -17.58 26.33
C ILE A 627 -32.66 -18.06 25.47
#